data_AF-A0A537HPN4-F1
#
_entry.id   AF-A0A537HPN4-F1
#
_cell.length_a   1.000
_cell.length_b   1.000
_cell.length_c   1.000
_cell.angle_alpha   90.00
_cell.angle_beta   90.00
_cell.angle_gamma   90.00
#
_symmetry.space_group_name_H-M   'P 1'
#
loop_
_entity.id
_entity.type
_entity.pdbx_description
1 polymer ?
#
loop_
_entity_poly.entity_id
_entity_poly.type
_entity_poly.pdbx_seq_one_letter_code
_entity_poly.pdbx_strand_id
1 'polypeptide(L)'
;MATLQDPLWLGPKLRESILLDQYIAKEELQRLLPQLYKRHPEKLTRIRHGLPRRADAVWQHGVPARDGEIFRLVLESANSDWQQLVTLETDRTLSVDGKVYRRGVMVDYKSNLQEKVITVRTREGMLWVWNAWRHRRSGTAGPWYLESLSNHSGMIVETLPDGFRYSCNEGRDDDDYDDLVFRIERIGMAAASPAKITRQAELVERH
;
A
#
# COMPACT_ATOMS: atom_id res chain seq x y z
N MET A 1 -4.83 -23.39 30.71
CA MET A 1 -5.55 -22.68 29.63
C MET A 1 -4.98 -21.28 29.55
N ALA A 2 -4.11 -21.01 28.58
CA ALA A 2 -3.51 -19.70 28.41
C ALA A 2 -4.49 -18.80 27.64
N THR A 3 -4.98 -17.75 28.29
CA THR A 3 -5.63 -16.61 27.63
C THR A 3 -4.58 -15.91 26.77
N LEU A 4 -4.55 -16.26 25.49
CA LEU A 4 -3.67 -15.64 24.50
C LEU A 4 -4.27 -14.28 24.13
N GLN A 5 -3.46 -13.24 24.34
CA GLN A 5 -3.81 -11.84 24.10
C GLN A 5 -4.21 -11.59 22.63
N ASP A 6 -5.27 -10.80 22.45
CA ASP A 6 -5.79 -10.36 21.16
C ASP A 6 -4.73 -9.63 20.31
N PRO A 7 -4.72 -9.77 18.98
CA PRO A 7 -3.81 -9.04 18.11
C PRO A 7 -4.08 -7.51 18.18
N LEU A 8 -3.08 -6.76 18.63
CA LEU A 8 -3.13 -5.30 18.85
C LEU A 8 -3.31 -4.44 17.58
N TRP A 9 -3.48 -5.03 16.39
CA TRP A 9 -3.30 -4.34 15.10
C TRP A 9 -4.60 -4.02 14.33
N LEU A 10 -5.77 -4.48 14.81
CA LEU A 10 -7.05 -4.04 14.26
C LEU A 10 -7.45 -2.70 14.90
N GLY A 11 -7.59 -1.66 14.07
CA GLY A 11 -8.08 -0.36 14.52
C GLY A 11 -9.47 -0.46 15.19
N PRO A 12 -9.78 0.42 16.15
CA PRO A 12 -10.97 0.28 17.03
C PRO A 12 -12.30 0.19 16.28
N LYS A 13 -12.42 0.78 15.08
CA LYS A 13 -13.64 0.70 14.25
C LYS A 13 -13.84 -0.65 13.53
N LEU A 14 -12.78 -1.43 13.28
CA LEU A 14 -12.92 -2.78 12.73
C LEU A 14 -13.24 -3.80 13.82
N ARG A 15 -12.78 -3.55 15.06
CA ARG A 15 -13.09 -4.38 16.22
C ARG A 15 -14.59 -4.44 16.52
N GLU A 16 -15.33 -3.37 16.23
CA GLU A 16 -16.78 -3.30 16.46
C GLU A 16 -17.62 -3.88 15.30
N SER A 17 -17.08 -4.03 14.09
CA SER A 17 -17.88 -4.35 12.90
C SER A 17 -17.68 -5.76 12.33
N ILE A 18 -16.74 -6.55 12.85
CA ILE A 18 -16.33 -7.78 12.21
C ILE A 18 -16.23 -8.94 13.22
N LEU A 19 -17.27 -9.78 13.23
CA LEU A 19 -17.24 -11.16 13.74
C LEU A 19 -16.65 -12.13 12.69
N LEU A 20 -15.71 -11.71 11.83
CA LEU A 20 -15.14 -12.60 10.78
C LEU A 20 -14.10 -13.58 11.35
N ASP A 21 -13.50 -13.26 12.49
CA ASP A 21 -12.52 -14.11 13.20
C ASP A 21 -13.12 -15.46 13.63
N GLN A 22 -14.45 -15.58 13.65
CA GLN A 22 -15.15 -16.82 14.00
C GLN A 22 -15.44 -17.73 12.80
N TYR A 23 -15.29 -17.22 11.55
CA TYR A 23 -15.75 -17.93 10.35
C TYR A 23 -14.71 -18.04 9.23
N ILE A 24 -13.56 -17.37 9.35
CA ILE A 24 -12.50 -17.34 8.33
C ILE A 24 -11.15 -17.61 8.99
N ALA A 25 -10.31 -18.46 8.37
CA ALA A 25 -8.95 -18.72 8.84
C ALA A 25 -8.13 -17.42 8.85
N LYS A 26 -7.23 -17.26 9.83
CA LYS A 26 -6.45 -16.03 10.05
C LYS A 26 -5.64 -15.62 8.81
N GLU A 27 -5.10 -16.60 8.11
CA GLU A 27 -4.30 -16.44 6.89
C GLU A 27 -5.17 -15.96 5.72
N GLU A 28 -6.41 -16.45 5.65
CA GLU A 28 -7.40 -16.05 4.66
C GLU A 28 -7.93 -14.63 4.96
N LEU A 29 -8.18 -14.31 6.23
CA LEU A 29 -8.54 -12.96 6.66
C LEU A 29 -7.43 -11.96 6.32
N GLN A 30 -6.16 -12.29 6.55
CA GLN A 30 -5.02 -11.45 6.15
C GLN A 30 -4.96 -11.21 4.63
N ARG A 31 -5.30 -12.21 3.82
CA ARG A 31 -5.41 -12.05 2.35
C ARG A 31 -6.59 -11.19 1.92
N LEU A 32 -7.69 -11.22 2.67
CA LEU A 32 -8.94 -10.52 2.34
C LEU A 32 -9.03 -9.10 2.90
N LEU A 33 -8.38 -8.81 4.02
CA LEU A 33 -8.36 -7.48 4.65
C LEU A 33 -8.00 -6.36 3.66
N PRO A 34 -6.92 -6.46 2.85
CA PRO A 34 -6.61 -5.46 1.82
C PRO A 34 -7.72 -5.19 0.80
N GLN A 35 -8.63 -6.15 0.62
CA GLN A 35 -9.74 -6.06 -0.32
C GLN A 35 -11.00 -5.47 0.35
N LEU A 36 -11.20 -5.74 1.64
CA LEU A 36 -12.29 -5.17 2.46
C LEU A 36 -12.15 -3.66 2.63
N TYR A 37 -10.92 -3.15 2.77
CA TYR A 37 -10.67 -1.71 2.85
C TYR A 37 -10.87 -0.99 1.51
N LYS A 38 -11.02 -1.73 0.40
CA LYS A 38 -11.07 -1.15 -0.95
C LYS A 38 -12.38 -0.48 -1.32
N ARG A 39 -13.49 -0.66 -0.58
CA ARG A 39 -14.79 0.08 -0.65
C ARG A 39 -15.91 -0.78 -0.06
N HIS A 40 -16.92 -0.13 0.54
CA HIS A 40 -18.27 -0.62 0.91
C HIS A 40 -18.43 -2.15 1.07
N PRO A 41 -18.74 -2.67 2.26
CA PRO A 41 -18.86 -4.11 2.53
C PRO A 41 -19.83 -4.87 1.60
N GLU A 42 -20.77 -4.16 0.97
CA GLU A 42 -21.71 -4.70 -0.03
C GLU A 42 -21.18 -4.78 -1.48
N LYS A 43 -19.94 -4.36 -1.73
CA LYS A 43 -19.26 -4.46 -3.04
C LYS A 43 -18.03 -5.37 -2.94
N LEU A 44 -18.23 -6.61 -2.48
CA LEU A 44 -17.32 -7.70 -2.79
C LEU A 44 -17.23 -7.80 -4.32
N THR A 45 -16.23 -7.14 -4.90
CA THR A 45 -15.95 -7.24 -6.32
C THR A 45 -15.64 -8.71 -6.55
N ARG A 46 -16.54 -9.46 -7.21
CA ARG A 46 -16.24 -10.83 -7.65
C ARG A 46 -14.88 -10.76 -8.32
N ILE A 47 -13.90 -11.45 -7.73
CA ILE A 47 -12.55 -11.54 -8.26
C ILE A 47 -12.69 -12.10 -9.68
N ARG A 48 -12.54 -11.23 -10.69
CA ARG A 48 -12.54 -11.63 -12.10
C ARG A 48 -11.12 -11.94 -12.61
N HIS A 49 -10.12 -11.79 -11.75
CA HIS A 49 -8.71 -11.92 -12.09
C HIS A 49 -8.11 -13.13 -11.37
N GLY A 50 -7.25 -13.88 -12.07
CA GLY A 50 -6.58 -15.03 -11.46
C GLY A 50 -5.73 -14.62 -10.27
N LEU A 51 -5.80 -15.40 -9.18
CA LEU A 51 -4.97 -15.23 -7.98
C LEU A 51 -3.48 -15.17 -8.33
N PRO A 52 -2.62 -14.57 -7.47
CA PRO A 52 -1.18 -14.65 -7.65
C PRO A 52 -0.71 -16.08 -7.95
N ARG A 53 0.28 -16.24 -8.84
CA ARG A 53 0.76 -17.57 -9.27
C ARG A 53 1.23 -18.43 -8.10
N ARG A 54 1.91 -17.82 -7.14
CA ARG A 54 2.34 -18.49 -5.92
C ARG A 54 1.35 -18.31 -4.78
N ALA A 55 1.19 -19.37 -3.98
CA ALA A 55 0.28 -19.38 -2.83
C ALA A 55 0.72 -18.45 -1.67
N ASP A 56 2.01 -18.14 -1.57
CA ASP A 56 2.57 -17.23 -0.56
C ASP A 56 2.57 -15.76 -1.01
N ALA A 57 2.17 -15.48 -2.26
CA ALA A 57 2.08 -14.13 -2.77
C ALA A 57 0.73 -13.46 -2.48
N VAL A 58 0.76 -12.13 -2.36
CA VAL A 58 -0.41 -11.28 -2.15
C VAL A 58 -0.49 -10.21 -3.24
N TRP A 59 -1.70 -9.76 -3.55
CA TRP A 59 -1.90 -8.66 -4.49
C TRP A 59 -1.55 -7.30 -3.92
N GLN A 60 -1.92 -7.08 -2.68
CA GLN A 60 -1.76 -5.81 -1.97
C GLN A 60 -1.32 -6.14 -0.55
N HIS A 61 -0.48 -5.28 0.01
CA HIS A 61 -0.05 -5.38 1.40
C HIS A 61 -0.39 -4.07 2.13
N GLY A 62 -1.01 -4.20 3.30
CA GLY A 62 -1.31 -3.08 4.19
C GLY A 62 -0.20 -2.92 5.20
N VAL A 63 0.60 -1.87 5.06
CA VAL A 63 1.63 -1.50 6.02
C VAL A 63 0.99 -0.63 7.11
N PRO A 64 1.01 -1.04 8.39
CA PRO A 64 0.50 -0.19 9.47
C PRO A 64 1.25 1.14 9.49
N ALA A 65 0.51 2.25 9.52
CA ALA A 65 1.07 3.59 9.47
C ALA A 65 0.38 4.50 10.48
N ARG A 66 1.15 5.21 11.30
CA ARG A 66 0.64 6.29 12.15
C ARG A 66 0.42 7.56 11.31
N ASP A 67 -0.51 8.41 11.72
CA ASP A 67 -0.67 9.72 11.05
C ASP A 67 0.62 10.54 11.19
N GLY A 68 1.20 10.92 10.06
CA GLY A 68 2.48 11.61 9.98
C GLY A 68 3.70 10.69 9.91
N GLU A 69 3.56 9.37 9.87
CA GLU A 69 4.72 8.47 9.80
C GLU A 69 5.49 8.63 8.47
N ILE A 70 6.81 8.53 8.56
CA ILE A 70 7.73 8.68 7.43
C ILE A 70 8.37 7.33 7.12
N PHE A 71 8.32 6.97 5.85
CA PHE A 71 8.94 5.78 5.31
C PHE A 71 10.00 6.15 4.26
N ARG A 72 10.98 5.28 4.08
CA ARG A 72 11.92 5.28 2.96
C ARG A 72 11.54 4.11 2.06
N LEU A 73 11.17 4.42 0.82
CA LEU A 73 11.02 3.43 -0.26
C LEU A 73 12.36 3.31 -0.96
N VAL A 74 12.90 2.09 -1.01
CA VAL A 74 14.14 1.76 -1.73
C VAL A 74 13.80 0.82 -2.87
N LEU A 75 14.08 1.25 -4.09
CA LEU A 75 13.94 0.50 -5.33
C LEU A 75 15.26 -0.25 -5.60
N GLU A 76 15.26 -1.58 -5.41
CA GLU A 76 16.49 -2.38 -5.43
C GLU A 76 16.86 -2.84 -6.84
N SER A 77 15.91 -3.46 -7.54
CA SER A 77 16.13 -4.00 -8.88
C SER A 77 14.82 -4.16 -9.65
N ALA A 78 14.93 -4.31 -10.97
CA ALA A 78 13.85 -4.75 -11.83
C ALA A 78 14.42 -5.61 -12.96
N ASN A 79 13.88 -6.81 -13.15
CA ASN A 79 14.27 -7.74 -14.21
C ASN A 79 13.10 -8.00 -15.16
N SER A 80 12.56 -6.93 -15.74
CA SER A 80 11.47 -6.99 -16.70
C SER A 80 11.72 -6.01 -17.83
N ASP A 81 11.30 -6.35 -19.04
CA ASP A 81 11.30 -5.40 -20.17
C ASP A 81 10.09 -4.44 -20.12
N TRP A 82 9.12 -4.72 -19.25
CA TRP A 82 8.01 -3.82 -18.96
C TRP A 82 8.41 -2.82 -17.89
N GLN A 83 7.88 -1.60 -17.98
CA GLN A 83 8.22 -0.58 -17.01
C GLN A 83 7.47 -0.83 -15.70
N GLN A 84 8.22 -1.05 -14.63
CA GLN A 84 7.71 -1.37 -13.31
C GLN A 84 7.41 -0.13 -12.47
N LEU A 85 6.42 -0.26 -11.58
CA LEU A 85 5.98 0.80 -10.69
C LEU A 85 5.57 0.23 -9.32
N VAL A 86 5.81 1.01 -8.27
CA VAL A 86 5.23 0.78 -6.94
C VAL A 86 4.02 1.69 -6.79
N THR A 87 2.85 1.12 -6.48
CA THR A 87 1.67 1.89 -6.12
C THR A 87 1.57 2.01 -4.61
N LEU A 88 1.34 3.24 -4.14
CA LEU A 88 1.16 3.59 -2.74
C LEU A 88 -0.21 4.26 -2.59
N GLU A 89 -1.02 3.84 -1.62
CA GLU A 89 -2.32 4.46 -1.33
C GLU A 89 -2.58 4.58 0.18
N THR A 90 -3.32 5.61 0.59
CA THR A 90 -3.85 5.78 1.94
C THR A 90 -5.21 6.49 1.90
N ASP A 91 -5.95 6.51 3.01
CA ASP A 91 -7.29 7.12 3.10
C ASP A 91 -7.27 8.66 3.12
N ARG A 92 -6.10 9.25 3.43
CA ARG A 92 -5.82 10.69 3.36
C ARG A 92 -4.68 10.94 2.37
N THR A 93 -3.66 11.71 2.72
CA THR A 93 -2.65 12.19 1.76
C THR A 93 -1.33 11.43 1.89
N LEU A 94 -0.64 11.25 0.77
CA LEU A 94 0.74 10.81 0.71
C LEU A 94 1.62 11.96 0.23
N SER A 95 2.85 12.05 0.73
CA SER A 95 3.88 12.89 0.12
C SER A 95 5.03 12.01 -0.34
N VAL A 96 5.55 12.23 -1.55
CA VAL A 96 6.76 11.57 -2.06
C VAL A 96 7.76 12.65 -2.45
N ASP A 97 8.93 12.64 -1.81
CA ASP A 97 9.97 13.67 -1.95
C ASP A 97 9.40 15.10 -1.81
N GLY A 98 8.47 15.30 -0.88
CA GLY A 98 7.82 16.58 -0.60
C GLY A 98 6.62 16.91 -1.49
N LYS A 99 6.37 16.16 -2.58
CA LYS A 99 5.19 16.36 -3.43
C LYS A 99 3.99 15.63 -2.86
N VAL A 100 2.90 16.38 -2.59
CA VAL A 100 1.69 15.86 -1.95
C VAL A 100 0.67 15.31 -2.97
N TYR A 101 0.11 14.16 -2.65
CA TYR A 101 -0.90 13.42 -3.40
C TYR A 101 -2.12 13.17 -2.51
N ARG A 102 -3.32 13.28 -3.08
CA ARG A 102 -4.57 13.27 -2.30
C ARG A 102 -4.93 11.91 -1.70
N ARG A 103 -4.50 10.79 -2.30
CA ARG A 103 -4.83 9.41 -1.89
C ARG A 103 -3.76 8.42 -2.26
N GLY A 104 -3.27 8.49 -3.50
CA GLY A 104 -2.31 7.53 -4.01
C GLY A 104 -1.35 8.12 -5.02
N VAL A 105 -0.27 7.39 -5.26
CA VAL A 105 0.79 7.71 -6.21
C VAL A 105 1.39 6.42 -6.73
N MET A 106 1.78 6.43 -8.00
CA MET A 106 2.61 5.38 -8.59
C MET A 106 4.02 5.93 -8.77
N VAL A 107 5.00 5.22 -8.22
CA VAL A 107 6.42 5.54 -8.29
C VAL A 107 7.04 4.63 -9.32
N ASP A 108 7.42 5.21 -10.46
CA ASP A 108 8.12 4.48 -11.53
C ASP A 108 9.49 4.00 -11.03
N TYR A 109 9.83 2.73 -11.31
CA TYR A 109 11.20 2.26 -11.17
C TYR A 109 12.09 2.95 -12.21
N LYS A 110 13.20 3.54 -11.76
CA LYS A 110 14.27 4.05 -12.62
C LYS A 110 15.61 3.65 -12.01
N SER A 111 16.49 3.03 -12.79
CA SER A 111 17.78 2.50 -12.32
C SER A 111 18.68 3.52 -11.62
N ASN A 112 18.51 4.81 -11.91
CA ASN A 112 19.26 5.91 -11.30
C ASN A 112 18.59 6.54 -10.06
N LEU A 113 17.37 6.12 -9.70
CA LEU A 113 16.62 6.63 -8.55
C LEU A 113 16.30 5.47 -7.62
N GLN A 114 17.13 5.29 -6.61
CA GLN A 114 16.99 4.16 -5.70
C GLN A 114 16.14 4.48 -4.48
N GLU A 115 16.04 5.74 -4.04
CA GLU A 115 15.35 6.05 -2.78
C GLU A 115 14.32 7.18 -2.91
N LYS A 116 13.24 7.04 -2.16
CA LYS A 116 12.15 8.01 -2.02
C LYS A 116 11.72 8.15 -0.58
N VAL A 117 11.50 9.39 -0.14
CA VAL A 117 10.95 9.67 1.20
C VAL A 117 9.44 9.81 1.09
N ILE A 118 8.72 8.98 1.83
CA ILE A 118 7.26 8.93 1.85
C ILE A 118 6.78 9.48 3.20
N THR A 119 5.88 10.46 3.20
CA THR A 119 5.14 10.84 4.41
C THR A 119 3.68 10.43 4.27
N VAL A 120 3.16 9.71 5.26
CA VAL A 120 1.78 9.21 5.26
C VAL A 120 0.93 10.05 6.19
N ARG A 121 -0.21 10.55 5.70
CA ARG A 121 -1.31 11.00 6.55
C ARG A 121 -2.44 10.00 6.41
N THR A 122 -3.04 9.59 7.52
CA THR A 122 -4.04 8.52 7.52
C THR A 122 -4.97 8.65 8.72
N ARG A 123 -6.25 8.27 8.57
CA ARG A 123 -7.16 8.01 9.70
C ARG A 123 -7.41 6.53 9.90
N GLU A 124 -7.24 5.73 8.85
CA GLU A 124 -7.38 4.28 8.86
C GLU A 124 -6.19 3.60 9.57
N GLY A 125 -5.02 4.24 9.54
CA GLY A 125 -3.80 3.70 10.12
C GLY A 125 -3.01 2.81 9.16
N MET A 126 -3.17 3.00 7.84
CA MET A 126 -2.62 2.11 6.81
C MET A 126 -1.97 2.88 5.64
N LEU A 127 -0.86 2.32 5.15
CA LEU A 127 -0.27 2.56 3.84
C LEU A 127 -0.42 1.29 3.00
N TRP A 128 -1.23 1.35 1.95
CA TRP A 128 -1.43 0.26 1.01
C TRP A 128 -0.36 0.27 -0.07
N VAL A 129 0.16 -0.91 -0.39
CA VAL A 129 1.28 -1.12 -1.32
C VAL A 129 0.95 -2.23 -2.30
N TRP A 130 1.24 -2.04 -3.59
CA TRP A 130 1.23 -3.10 -4.60
C TRP A 130 2.07 -2.75 -5.83
N ASN A 131 2.48 -3.76 -6.62
CA ASN A 131 3.18 -3.54 -7.88
C ASN A 131 2.19 -3.21 -9.03
N ALA A 132 2.67 -2.39 -9.96
CA ALA A 132 1.99 -2.07 -11.21
C ALA A 132 3.02 -2.04 -12.34
N TRP A 133 2.57 -2.19 -13.58
CA TRP A 133 3.47 -2.21 -14.74
C TRP A 133 2.85 -1.48 -15.92
N ARG A 134 3.73 -0.97 -16.80
CA ARG A 134 3.36 -0.44 -18.11
C ARG A 134 3.93 -1.33 -19.20
N HIS A 135 3.05 -1.77 -20.10
CA HIS A 135 3.44 -2.54 -21.28
C HIS A 135 2.85 -1.96 -22.56
N ARG A 136 3.35 -2.46 -23.68
CA ARG A 136 2.68 -2.35 -24.98
C ARG A 136 2.27 -3.74 -25.40
N ARG A 137 1.18 -3.83 -26.17
CA ARG A 137 0.87 -5.08 -26.87
C ARG A 137 2.02 -5.44 -27.80
N SER A 138 2.51 -6.67 -27.67
CA SER A 138 3.64 -7.20 -28.44
C SER A 138 3.49 -6.91 -29.93
N GLY A 139 4.56 -6.42 -30.56
CA GLY A 139 4.61 -6.14 -32.00
C GLY A 139 3.90 -4.87 -32.47
N THR A 140 3.43 -3.98 -31.58
CA THR A 140 2.71 -2.76 -31.98
C THR A 140 3.37 -1.47 -31.48
N ALA A 141 3.37 -0.42 -32.32
CA ALA A 141 3.68 0.96 -31.92
C ALA A 141 2.50 1.64 -31.19
N GLY A 142 1.69 0.85 -30.48
CA GLY A 142 0.45 1.30 -29.84
C GLY A 142 0.67 2.04 -28.52
N PRO A 143 -0.43 2.44 -27.85
CA PRO A 143 -0.38 3.12 -26.57
C PRO A 143 0.22 2.23 -25.48
N TRP A 144 0.78 2.85 -24.46
CA TRP A 144 1.13 2.18 -23.22
C TRP A 144 -0.13 1.85 -22.43
N TYR A 145 -0.22 0.63 -21.94
CA TYR A 145 -1.24 0.18 -20.99
C TYR A 145 -0.63 0.18 -19.60
N LEU A 146 -1.39 0.64 -18.61
CA LEU A 146 -1.04 0.55 -17.20
C LEU A 146 -1.90 -0.54 -16.56
N GLU A 147 -1.28 -1.53 -15.96
CA GLU A 147 -1.93 -2.66 -15.31
C GLU A 147 -1.40 -2.87 -13.90
N SER A 148 -2.23 -3.51 -13.08
CA SER A 148 -1.93 -3.92 -11.71
C SER A 148 -3.01 -4.89 -11.25
N LEU A 149 -2.69 -5.78 -10.31
CA LEU A 149 -3.68 -6.65 -9.64
C LEU A 149 -4.46 -7.54 -10.64
N SER A 150 -3.79 -7.96 -11.70
CA SER A 150 -4.33 -8.72 -12.82
C SER A 150 -3.34 -9.81 -13.25
N ASN A 151 -3.79 -10.72 -14.12
CA ASN A 151 -2.92 -11.70 -14.82
C ASN A 151 -1.99 -12.49 -13.89
N HIS A 152 -2.49 -12.92 -12.73
CA HIS A 152 -1.71 -13.67 -11.73
C HIS A 152 -0.50 -12.93 -11.14
N SER A 153 -0.43 -11.60 -11.30
CA SER A 153 0.57 -10.76 -10.66
C SER A 153 0.46 -10.85 -9.14
N GLY A 154 1.54 -10.54 -8.45
CA GLY A 154 1.53 -10.47 -6.99
C GLY A 154 2.88 -10.13 -6.41
N MET A 155 2.94 -10.14 -5.08
CA MET A 155 4.13 -9.82 -4.31
C MET A 155 4.35 -10.88 -3.23
N ILE A 156 5.57 -11.37 -3.12
CA ILE A 156 6.05 -12.07 -1.93
C ILE A 156 6.56 -11.01 -0.97
N VAL A 157 6.09 -11.07 0.28
CA VAL A 157 6.39 -10.09 1.31
C VAL A 157 7.30 -10.70 2.36
N GLU A 158 8.51 -10.17 2.48
CA GLU A 158 9.47 -10.49 3.52
C GLU A 158 9.44 -9.40 4.59
N THR A 159 9.36 -9.80 5.87
CA THR A 159 9.42 -8.85 6.99
C THR A 159 10.86 -8.52 7.33
N LEU A 160 11.17 -7.23 7.43
CA LEU A 160 12.46 -6.70 7.89
C LEU A 160 12.30 -6.09 9.30
N PRO A 161 13.38 -5.89 10.08
CA PRO A 161 13.28 -5.26 11.40
C PRO A 161 12.53 -3.92 11.41
N ASP A 162 12.77 -3.09 10.39
CA ASP A 162 12.19 -1.75 10.28
C ASP A 162 11.18 -1.62 9.13
N GLY A 163 10.72 -2.72 8.54
CA GLY A 163 9.94 -2.62 7.31
C GLY A 163 9.61 -3.92 6.62
N PHE A 164 9.48 -3.83 5.30
CA PHE A 164 9.14 -4.97 4.45
C PHE A 164 9.92 -4.89 3.14
N ARG A 165 10.30 -6.05 2.62
CA ARG A 165 10.84 -6.23 1.28
C ARG A 165 9.83 -6.98 0.42
N TYR A 166 9.73 -6.58 -0.83
CA TYR A 166 8.76 -7.05 -1.79
C TYR A 166 9.50 -7.57 -3.02
N SER A 167 9.26 -8.83 -3.35
CA SER A 167 9.64 -9.46 -4.62
C SER A 167 8.37 -9.62 -5.43
N CYS A 168 8.30 -9.05 -6.62
CA CYS A 168 7.06 -8.90 -7.38
C CYS A 168 7.09 -9.65 -8.70
N ASN A 169 5.92 -10.13 -9.11
CA ASN A 169 5.64 -10.66 -10.44
C ASN A 169 4.67 -9.72 -11.17
N GLU A 170 4.87 -9.45 -12.45
CA GLU A 170 3.89 -8.80 -13.32
C GLU A 170 2.97 -9.83 -14.02
N GLY A 171 2.30 -9.44 -15.11
CA GLY A 171 1.35 -10.27 -15.84
C GLY A 171 1.94 -11.26 -16.86
N ARG A 172 3.27 -11.36 -16.97
CA ARG A 172 3.96 -12.38 -17.75
C ARG A 172 3.74 -13.78 -17.19
N ASP A 173 4.12 -14.75 -18.03
CA ASP A 173 3.96 -16.17 -17.75
C ASP A 173 5.24 -16.79 -17.16
N ASP A 174 5.66 -16.21 -16.03
CA ASP A 174 6.77 -16.64 -15.17
C ASP A 174 6.36 -16.47 -13.70
N ASP A 175 7.15 -17.05 -12.79
CA ASP A 175 6.88 -17.08 -11.34
C ASP A 175 8.16 -16.94 -10.48
N ASP A 176 9.18 -16.26 -11.01
CA ASP A 176 10.44 -15.99 -10.30
C ASP A 176 10.37 -14.80 -9.32
N TYR A 177 9.38 -13.91 -9.49
CA TYR A 177 9.13 -12.72 -8.66
C TYR A 177 10.32 -11.76 -8.60
N ASP A 178 11.09 -11.63 -9.68
CA ASP A 178 12.22 -10.70 -9.78
C ASP A 178 11.96 -9.47 -10.69
N ASP A 179 10.75 -9.38 -11.27
CA ASP A 179 10.33 -8.28 -12.14
C ASP A 179 10.53 -6.91 -11.48
N LEU A 180 10.19 -6.81 -10.20
CA LEU A 180 10.44 -5.64 -9.37
C LEU A 180 10.75 -6.06 -7.93
N VAL A 181 11.88 -5.59 -7.42
CA VAL A 181 12.27 -5.76 -6.03
C VAL A 181 12.44 -4.41 -5.36
N PHE A 182 11.76 -4.20 -4.23
CA PHE A 182 11.84 -2.97 -3.45
C PHE A 182 11.59 -3.23 -1.97
N ARG A 183 11.94 -2.26 -1.12
CA ARG A 183 11.65 -2.29 0.32
C ARG A 183 11.05 -0.97 0.79
N ILE A 184 10.25 -1.04 1.85
CA ILE A 184 9.69 0.12 2.56
C ILE A 184 10.12 0.02 4.00
N GLU A 185 10.82 1.04 4.49
CA GLU A 185 11.39 1.08 5.84
C GLU A 185 10.88 2.29 6.61
N ARG A 186 10.57 2.12 7.89
CA ARG A 186 10.21 3.21 8.79
C ARG A 186 11.45 4.02 9.12
N ILE A 187 11.37 5.34 8.97
CA ILE A 187 12.51 6.23 9.24
C ILE A 187 12.18 7.38 10.19
N GLY A 188 10.92 7.53 10.61
CA GLY A 188 10.57 8.50 11.65
C GLY A 188 9.13 9.01 11.56
N MET A 189 8.91 10.19 12.13
CA MET A 189 7.63 10.88 12.16
C MET A 189 7.82 12.31 11.65
N ALA A 190 6.87 12.78 10.83
CA ALA A 190 6.79 14.17 10.44
C ALA A 190 6.41 15.01 11.67
N ALA A 191 6.98 16.21 11.77
CA ALA A 191 6.56 17.18 12.77
C ALA A 191 5.03 17.39 12.68
N ALA A 192 4.40 17.53 13.84
CA ALA A 192 3.00 17.91 13.90
C ALA A 192 2.81 19.21 13.10
N SER A 193 1.85 19.25 12.19
CA SER A 193 1.51 20.49 11.52
C SER A 193 1.12 21.51 12.59
N PRO A 194 1.66 22.74 12.58
CA PRO A 194 1.22 23.77 13.51
C PRO A 194 -0.29 23.92 13.37
N ALA A 195 -1.01 23.81 14.48
CA ALA A 195 -2.46 23.97 14.50
C ALA A 195 -2.81 25.30 13.81
N LYS A 196 -3.82 25.28 12.94
CA LYS A 196 -4.36 26.51 12.35
C LYS A 196 -4.78 27.41 13.52
N ILE A 197 -4.03 28.48 13.77
CA ILE A 197 -4.43 29.55 14.67
C ILE A 197 -5.70 30.14 14.07
N THR A 198 -6.84 29.77 14.66
CA THR A 198 -8.12 30.38 14.33
C THR A 198 -8.12 31.73 15.01
N ARG A 199 -7.84 32.81 14.28
CA ARG A 199 -8.11 34.17 14.77
C ARG A 199 -9.63 34.31 14.88
N GLN A 200 -10.19 34.02 16.05
CA GLN A 200 -11.42 34.68 16.47
C GLN A 200 -11.00 36.10 16.88
N ALA A 201 -11.27 37.06 16.00
CA ALA A 201 -11.12 38.47 16.34
C ALA A 201 -12.20 38.84 17.35
N GLU A 202 -11.76 39.54 18.39
CA GLU A 202 -12.48 39.97 19.57
C GLU A 202 -13.74 40.79 19.24
N LEU A 203 -14.82 40.44 19.91
CA LEU A 203 -15.98 41.30 20.10
C LEU A 203 -15.89 41.82 21.54
N VAL A 204 -15.28 43.00 21.74
CA VAL A 204 -15.32 43.71 23.02
C VAL A 204 -15.51 45.21 22.75
N GLU A 205 -16.77 45.61 22.92
CA GLU A 205 -17.26 46.84 23.55
C GLU A 205 -16.47 48.15 23.37
N ARG A 206 -17.10 49.09 22.65
CA ARG A 206 -17.04 50.51 23.01
C ARG A 206 -18.46 50.99 23.30
N HIS A 207 -18.73 51.19 24.59
CA HIS A 207 -19.59 52.27 25.05
C HIS A 207 -18.87 53.61 24.85
#